data_AF-A0A967FHP0-F1
#
_entry.id   AF-A0A967FHP0-F1
#
_cell.length_a   1.000
_cell.length_b   1.000
_cell.length_c   1.000
_cell.angle_alpha   90.00
_cell.angle_beta   90.00
_cell.angle_gamma   90.00
#
_symmetry.space_group_name_H-M   'P 1'
#
loop_
_entity.id
_entity.type
_entity.pdbx_description
1 polymer ?
#
loop_
_entity_poly.entity_id
_entity_poly.type
_entity_poly.pdbx_seq_one_letter_code
_entity_poly.pdbx_strand_id
1 'polypeptide(L)'
;RAQQEAAKKYYQRAVNNWSNAAVKDYQAVSTTMAYLDKAMALDSQNPDILELHRQLKAKKQELTQQAKTSYATGVKALNNEQWLKAVTNFRKVNEIYPNYEDTEDKLARATAAGSDEYYKEGIAAVQSEDWKGALAAFGKVMVIDPTYKNTRLLIEEVKKNDNPQYFLGRAAEMASANEWDRAVTFYETALSYLPGDLNIKTELTKAKLRAGRYYFDQANQHAKQNR
;
A
#
# COMPACT_ATOMS: atom_id res chain seq x y z
N ARG A 1 42.33 24.77 -30.99
CA ARG A 1 41.21 25.69 -31.30
C ARG A 1 39.95 24.93 -31.72
N ALA A 2 39.91 24.26 -32.89
CA ALA A 2 38.71 23.51 -33.32
C ALA A 2 38.24 22.40 -32.35
N GLN A 3 39.16 21.61 -31.77
CA GLN A 3 38.82 20.57 -30.78
C GLN A 3 38.26 21.15 -29.48
N GLN A 4 38.83 22.25 -28.98
CA GLN A 4 38.36 22.94 -27.77
C GLN A 4 36.97 23.56 -27.97
N GLU A 5 36.70 24.14 -29.14
CA GLU A 5 35.36 24.66 -29.47
C GLU A 5 34.33 23.53 -29.56
N ALA A 6 34.70 22.39 -30.14
CA ALA A 6 33.85 21.20 -30.16
C ALA A 6 33.60 20.64 -28.75
N ALA A 7 34.63 20.57 -27.90
CA ALA A 7 34.50 20.17 -26.50
C ALA A 7 33.50 21.07 -25.74
N LYS A 8 33.62 22.40 -25.92
CA LYS A 8 32.70 23.39 -25.32
C LYS A 8 31.24 23.16 -25.73
N LYS A 9 30.98 22.83 -27.00
CA LYS A 9 29.61 22.53 -27.47
C LYS A 9 29.03 21.28 -26.79
N TYR A 10 29.83 20.21 -26.65
CA TYR A 10 29.38 19.00 -25.95
C TYR A 10 29.17 19.24 -24.46
N TYR A 11 30.08 19.97 -23.81
CA TYR A 11 29.93 20.36 -22.41
C TYR A 11 28.66 21.18 -22.17
N GLN A 12 28.36 22.16 -23.02
CA GLN A 12 27.11 22.93 -22.94
C GLN A 12 25.86 22.06 -23.07
N ARG A 13 25.89 21.04 -23.96
CA ARG A 13 24.78 20.08 -24.07
C ARG A 13 24.62 19.25 -22.81
N ALA A 14 25.73 18.82 -22.19
CA ALA A 14 25.69 18.11 -20.92
C ALA A 14 25.07 19.00 -19.82
N VAL A 15 25.57 20.23 -19.67
CA VAL A 15 25.06 21.18 -18.67
C VAL A 15 23.56 21.44 -18.87
N ASN A 16 23.12 21.70 -20.11
CA ASN A 16 21.71 21.95 -20.41
C ASN A 16 20.83 20.72 -20.16
N ASN A 17 21.31 19.52 -20.55
CA ASN A 17 20.58 18.28 -20.29
C ASN A 17 20.44 18.05 -18.79
N TRP A 18 21.53 18.25 -18.04
CA TRP A 18 21.50 18.15 -16.60
C TRP A 18 20.55 19.19 -16.00
N SER A 19 20.75 20.49 -16.22
CA SER A 19 19.97 21.56 -15.59
C SER A 19 18.46 21.43 -15.85
N ASN A 20 18.08 21.00 -17.06
CA ASN A 20 16.69 20.96 -17.49
C ASN A 20 16.00 19.61 -17.22
N ALA A 21 16.73 18.61 -16.70
CA ALA A 21 16.12 17.34 -16.36
C ALA A 21 15.14 17.52 -15.18
N ALA A 22 13.85 17.32 -15.45
CA ALA A 22 12.79 17.36 -14.43
C ALA A 22 13.00 16.30 -13.34
N VAL A 23 13.54 15.14 -13.73
CA VAL A 23 13.90 14.05 -12.84
C VAL A 23 15.38 13.74 -13.02
N LYS A 24 16.10 13.58 -11.91
CA LYS A 24 17.54 13.30 -11.86
C LYS A 24 17.80 11.81 -11.68
N ASP A 25 17.10 11.00 -12.46
CA ASP A 25 17.16 9.54 -12.44
C ASP A 25 18.43 9.02 -13.16
N TYR A 26 18.56 7.69 -13.21
CA TYR A 26 19.71 7.04 -13.83
C TYR A 26 19.85 7.36 -15.33
N GLN A 27 18.74 7.53 -16.05
CA GLN A 27 18.74 7.79 -17.49
C GLN A 27 19.18 9.22 -17.79
N ALA A 28 18.70 10.20 -17.01
CA ALA A 28 19.15 11.58 -17.08
C ALA A 28 20.66 11.70 -16.82
N VAL A 29 21.15 11.04 -15.77
CA VAL A 29 22.60 10.99 -15.46
C VAL A 29 23.38 10.34 -16.60
N SER A 30 22.93 9.19 -17.10
CA SER A 30 23.63 8.46 -18.17
C SER A 30 23.67 9.25 -19.48
N THR A 31 22.57 9.93 -19.84
CA THR A 31 22.50 10.79 -21.03
C THR A 31 23.42 11.99 -20.90
N THR A 32 23.46 12.63 -19.73
CA THR A 32 24.37 13.74 -19.45
C THR A 32 25.82 13.30 -19.54
N MET A 33 26.16 12.16 -18.93
CA MET A 33 27.52 11.60 -18.98
C MET A 33 27.98 11.32 -20.42
N ALA A 34 27.10 10.80 -21.29
CA ALA A 34 27.47 10.55 -22.69
C ALA A 34 27.89 11.83 -23.45
N TYR A 35 27.33 13.00 -23.10
CA TYR A 35 27.80 14.28 -23.64
C TYR A 35 29.14 14.70 -23.04
N LEU A 36 29.36 14.45 -21.75
CA LEU A 36 30.63 14.75 -21.08
C LEU A 36 31.77 13.89 -21.58
N ASP A 37 31.53 12.61 -21.85
CA ASP A 37 32.55 11.69 -22.37
C ASP A 37 33.07 12.18 -23.73
N LYS A 38 32.17 12.69 -24.58
CA LYS A 38 32.54 13.34 -25.86
C LYS A 38 33.32 14.63 -25.66
N ALA A 39 32.96 15.43 -24.66
CA ALA A 39 33.68 16.66 -24.34
C ALA A 39 35.09 16.35 -23.80
N MET A 40 35.21 15.36 -22.91
CA MET A 40 36.46 14.92 -22.30
C MET A 40 37.42 14.27 -23.29
N ALA A 41 36.90 13.54 -24.30
CA ALA A 41 37.72 13.00 -25.39
C ALA A 41 38.40 14.09 -26.24
N LEU A 42 37.84 15.31 -26.26
CA LEU A 42 38.33 16.44 -27.04
C LEU A 42 39.17 17.42 -26.21
N ASP A 43 38.89 17.51 -24.90
CA ASP A 43 39.58 18.39 -23.96
C ASP A 43 39.62 17.73 -22.55
N SER A 44 40.56 16.79 -22.39
CA SER A 44 40.64 15.91 -21.21
C SER A 44 41.14 16.59 -19.94
N GLN A 45 41.77 17.76 -20.06
CA GLN A 45 42.34 18.51 -18.93
C GLN A 45 41.44 19.66 -18.48
N ASN A 46 40.26 19.83 -19.10
CA ASN A 46 39.34 20.89 -18.74
C ASN A 46 38.77 20.67 -17.32
N PRO A 47 38.98 21.61 -16.38
CA PRO A 47 38.58 21.43 -14.98
C PRO A 47 37.06 21.32 -14.82
N ASP A 48 36.28 22.04 -15.61
CA ASP A 48 34.81 22.04 -15.52
C ASP A 48 34.22 20.70 -15.98
N ILE A 49 34.77 20.14 -17.08
CA ILE A 49 34.37 18.83 -17.59
C ILE A 49 34.70 17.74 -16.57
N LEU A 50 35.93 17.77 -16.01
CA LEU A 50 36.39 16.79 -15.02
C LEU A 50 35.52 16.81 -13.75
N GLU A 51 35.18 18.00 -13.25
CA GLU A 51 34.39 18.15 -12.04
C GLU A 51 32.95 17.67 -12.24
N LEU A 52 32.27 18.09 -13.31
CA LEU A 52 30.90 17.64 -13.58
C LEU A 52 30.84 16.13 -13.85
N HIS A 53 31.84 15.58 -14.56
CA HIS A 53 31.94 14.14 -14.76
C HIS A 53 32.13 13.38 -13.43
N ARG A 54 32.96 13.87 -12.51
CA ARG A 54 33.14 13.29 -11.17
C ARG A 54 31.83 13.29 -10.38
N GLN A 55 31.10 14.40 -10.37
CA GLN A 55 29.81 14.52 -9.69
C GLN A 55 28.78 13.54 -10.23
N LEU A 56 28.65 13.44 -11.56
CA LEU A 56 27.69 12.54 -12.19
C LEU A 56 28.07 11.07 -12.02
N LYS A 57 29.36 10.74 -12.03
CA LYS A 57 29.83 9.40 -11.71
C LYS A 57 29.42 9.00 -10.29
N ALA A 58 29.62 9.87 -9.31
CA ALA A 58 29.18 9.63 -7.94
C ALA A 58 27.66 9.49 -7.86
N LYS A 59 26.90 10.37 -8.55
CA LYS A 59 25.44 10.28 -8.58
C LYS A 59 24.94 8.99 -9.24
N LYS A 60 25.57 8.54 -10.32
CA LYS A 60 25.25 7.28 -11.00
C LYS A 60 25.44 6.09 -10.06
N GLN A 61 26.54 6.06 -9.29
CA GLN A 61 26.80 5.03 -8.30
C GLN A 61 25.77 5.06 -7.17
N GLU A 62 25.44 6.24 -6.66
CA GLU A 62 24.40 6.45 -5.64
C GLU A 62 23.04 5.90 -6.11
N LEU A 63 22.58 6.29 -7.29
CA LEU A 63 21.31 5.82 -7.86
C LEU A 63 21.31 4.31 -8.09
N THR A 64 22.41 3.76 -8.61
CA THR A 64 22.57 2.31 -8.78
C THR A 64 22.42 1.58 -7.45
N GLN A 65 23.06 2.08 -6.39
CA GLN A 65 23.00 1.46 -5.07
C GLN A 65 21.61 1.57 -4.44
N GLN A 66 20.92 2.70 -4.62
CA GLN A 66 19.55 2.88 -4.15
C GLN A 66 18.55 1.97 -4.88
N ALA A 67 18.69 1.84 -6.21
CA ALA A 67 17.90 0.92 -7.02
C ALA A 67 18.15 -0.53 -6.57
N LYS A 68 19.41 -0.95 -6.44
CA LYS A 68 19.78 -2.30 -5.96
C LYS A 68 19.18 -2.63 -4.59
N THR A 69 19.26 -1.71 -3.63
CA THR A 69 18.69 -1.91 -2.29
C THR A 69 17.17 -2.03 -2.33
N SER A 70 16.51 -1.16 -3.10
CA SER A 70 15.04 -1.18 -3.26
C SER A 70 14.59 -2.46 -3.98
N TYR A 71 15.31 -2.87 -5.02
CA TYR A 71 15.06 -4.10 -5.77
C TYR A 71 15.18 -5.33 -4.85
N ALA A 72 16.27 -5.46 -4.10
CA ALA A 72 16.45 -6.58 -3.16
C ALA A 72 15.35 -6.64 -2.10
N THR A 73 14.91 -5.47 -1.61
CA THR A 73 13.79 -5.37 -0.66
C THR A 73 12.46 -5.78 -1.31
N GLY A 74 12.22 -5.35 -2.55
CA GLY A 74 11.05 -5.72 -3.34
C GLY A 74 10.99 -7.22 -3.62
N VAL A 75 12.10 -7.83 -4.01
CA VAL A 75 12.21 -9.29 -4.24
C VAL A 75 11.92 -10.07 -2.96
N LYS A 76 12.53 -9.66 -1.83
CA LYS A 76 12.26 -10.31 -0.53
C LYS A 76 10.78 -10.17 -0.14
N ALA A 77 10.19 -9.00 -0.34
CA ALA A 77 8.78 -8.77 -0.06
C ALA A 77 7.87 -9.63 -0.96
N LEU A 78 8.19 -9.71 -2.27
CA LEU A 78 7.46 -10.52 -3.24
C LEU A 78 7.46 -12.01 -2.86
N ASN A 79 8.63 -12.55 -2.49
CA ASN A 79 8.76 -13.96 -2.09
C ASN A 79 8.03 -14.28 -0.78
N ASN A 80 7.83 -13.27 0.07
CA ASN A 80 7.10 -13.39 1.33
C ASN A 80 5.63 -12.95 1.20
N GLU A 81 5.13 -12.75 -0.03
CA GLU A 81 3.75 -12.33 -0.31
C GLU A 81 3.35 -11.00 0.36
N GLN A 82 4.35 -10.16 0.67
CA GLN A 82 4.15 -8.81 1.21
C GLN A 82 3.87 -7.84 0.05
N TRP A 83 2.74 -8.03 -0.64
CA TRP A 83 2.45 -7.41 -1.94
C TRP A 83 2.57 -5.90 -1.95
N LEU A 84 1.96 -5.22 -0.98
CA LEU A 84 2.03 -3.76 -0.87
C LEU A 84 3.48 -3.27 -0.78
N LYS A 85 4.30 -3.92 0.06
CA LYS A 85 5.71 -3.58 0.22
C LYS A 85 6.52 -3.88 -1.04
N ALA A 86 6.22 -4.98 -1.73
CA ALA A 86 6.85 -5.33 -3.00
C ALA A 86 6.56 -4.26 -4.06
N VAL A 87 5.29 -3.91 -4.27
CA VAL A 87 4.85 -2.88 -5.21
C VAL A 87 5.50 -1.53 -4.92
N THR A 88 5.51 -1.08 -3.66
CA THR A 88 6.15 0.18 -3.27
C THR A 88 7.64 0.20 -3.61
N ASN A 89 8.36 -0.88 -3.32
CA ASN A 89 9.80 -0.94 -3.58
C ASN A 89 10.12 -1.04 -5.07
N PHE A 90 9.37 -1.80 -5.86
CA PHE A 90 9.59 -1.88 -7.30
C PHE A 90 9.22 -0.58 -8.03
N ARG A 91 8.18 0.14 -7.60
CA ARG A 91 7.90 1.50 -8.11
C ARG A 91 9.06 2.44 -7.86
N LYS A 92 9.62 2.41 -6.65
CA LYS A 92 10.82 3.18 -6.31
C LYS A 92 12.02 2.82 -7.19
N VAL A 93 12.20 1.53 -7.52
CA VAL A 93 13.25 1.13 -8.47
C VAL A 93 13.00 1.77 -9.84
N ASN A 94 11.78 1.68 -10.38
CA ASN A 94 11.44 2.27 -11.68
C ASN A 94 11.61 3.80 -11.70
N GLU A 95 11.34 4.49 -10.60
CA GLU A 95 11.58 5.94 -10.47
C GLU A 95 13.08 6.30 -10.48
N ILE A 96 13.92 5.45 -9.89
CA ILE A 96 15.37 5.70 -9.74
C ILE A 96 16.13 5.27 -11.00
N TYR A 97 15.83 4.06 -11.48
CA TYR A 97 16.50 3.40 -12.59
C TYR A 97 15.45 2.64 -13.43
N PRO A 98 14.83 3.35 -14.39
CA PRO A 98 13.95 2.72 -15.37
C PRO A 98 14.66 1.56 -16.09
N ASN A 99 13.96 0.43 -16.24
CA ASN A 99 14.46 -0.82 -16.84
C ASN A 99 15.60 -1.51 -16.05
N TYR A 100 15.65 -1.31 -14.74
CA TYR A 100 16.60 -2.04 -13.88
C TYR A 100 16.18 -3.50 -13.72
N GLU A 101 17.01 -4.43 -14.21
CA GLU A 101 16.77 -5.87 -14.14
C GLU A 101 15.36 -6.24 -14.67
N ASP A 102 14.65 -7.16 -14.02
CA ASP A 102 13.29 -7.58 -14.33
C ASP A 102 12.24 -6.89 -13.44
N THR A 103 12.52 -5.66 -12.99
CA THR A 103 11.66 -4.91 -12.06
C THR A 103 10.24 -4.73 -12.57
N GLU A 104 10.07 -4.46 -13.87
CA GLU A 104 8.75 -4.25 -14.48
C GLU A 104 7.87 -5.51 -14.38
N ASP A 105 8.41 -6.66 -14.74
CA ASP A 105 7.71 -7.95 -14.65
C ASP A 105 7.35 -8.30 -13.20
N LYS A 106 8.29 -8.08 -12.27
CA LYS A 106 8.03 -8.32 -10.84
C LYS A 106 6.99 -7.37 -10.26
N LEU A 107 7.01 -6.10 -10.68
CA LEU A 107 6.02 -5.11 -10.30
C LEU A 107 4.63 -5.51 -10.81
N ALA A 108 4.52 -5.90 -12.08
CA ALA A 108 3.26 -6.36 -12.67
C ALA A 108 2.70 -7.57 -11.93
N ARG A 109 3.54 -8.56 -11.62
CA ARG A 109 3.16 -9.73 -10.82
C ARG A 109 2.69 -9.37 -9.42
N ALA A 110 3.46 -8.54 -8.70
CA ALA A 110 3.10 -8.09 -7.35
C ALA A 110 1.78 -7.31 -7.34
N THR A 111 1.57 -6.50 -8.37
CA THR A 111 0.36 -5.67 -8.54
C THR A 111 -0.86 -6.56 -8.78
N ALA A 112 -0.77 -7.50 -9.73
CA ALA A 112 -1.87 -8.41 -10.03
C ALA A 112 -2.25 -9.30 -8.83
N ALA A 113 -1.25 -9.91 -8.18
CA ALA A 113 -1.48 -10.79 -7.03
C ALA A 113 -2.03 -10.01 -5.82
N GLY A 114 -1.38 -8.88 -5.46
CA GLY A 114 -1.78 -8.07 -4.32
C GLY A 114 -3.16 -7.46 -4.47
N SER A 115 -3.51 -6.97 -5.66
CA SER A 115 -4.85 -6.42 -5.90
C SER A 115 -5.93 -7.48 -5.78
N ASP A 116 -5.71 -8.69 -6.33
CA ASP A 116 -6.69 -9.77 -6.22
C ASP A 116 -6.85 -10.29 -4.78
N GLU A 117 -5.75 -10.46 -4.06
CA GLU A 117 -5.77 -10.93 -2.67
C GLU A 117 -6.47 -9.92 -1.75
N TYR A 118 -6.05 -8.65 -1.76
CA TYR A 118 -6.66 -7.64 -0.91
C TYR A 118 -8.10 -7.32 -1.31
N TYR A 119 -8.46 -7.51 -2.57
CA TYR A 119 -9.87 -7.42 -2.99
C TYR A 119 -10.68 -8.56 -2.38
N LYS A 120 -10.19 -9.80 -2.43
CA LYS A 120 -10.85 -10.96 -1.79
C LYS A 120 -10.95 -10.80 -0.27
N GLU A 121 -9.88 -10.31 0.38
CA GLU A 121 -9.88 -9.96 1.81
C GLU A 121 -10.99 -8.93 2.11
N GLY A 122 -11.10 -7.87 1.29
CA GLY A 122 -12.14 -6.86 1.46
C GLY A 122 -13.56 -7.40 1.26
N ILE A 123 -13.78 -8.26 0.26
CA ILE A 123 -15.07 -8.92 0.05
C ILE A 123 -15.44 -9.86 1.20
N ALA A 124 -14.49 -10.63 1.72
CA ALA A 124 -14.72 -11.49 2.88
C ALA A 124 -15.08 -10.66 4.12
N ALA A 125 -14.38 -9.55 4.34
CA ALA A 125 -14.69 -8.62 5.43
C ALA A 125 -16.07 -7.96 5.28
N VAL A 126 -16.49 -7.62 4.05
CA VAL A 126 -17.86 -7.19 3.75
C VAL A 126 -18.89 -8.25 4.14
N GLN A 127 -18.64 -9.52 3.78
CA GLN A 127 -19.54 -10.63 4.09
C GLN A 127 -19.64 -10.91 5.59
N SER A 128 -18.57 -10.66 6.35
CA SER A 128 -18.56 -10.78 7.82
C SER A 128 -19.00 -9.50 8.54
N GLU A 129 -19.44 -8.47 7.82
CA GLU A 129 -19.80 -7.15 8.37
C GLU A 129 -18.67 -6.47 9.15
N ASP A 130 -17.41 -6.82 8.85
CA ASP A 130 -16.21 -6.14 9.34
C ASP A 130 -15.88 -4.97 8.40
N TRP A 131 -16.65 -3.87 8.54
CA TRP A 131 -16.52 -2.71 7.67
C TRP A 131 -15.14 -2.04 7.77
N LYS A 132 -14.52 -2.04 8.95
CA LYS A 132 -13.17 -1.50 9.15
C LYS A 132 -12.13 -2.36 8.44
N GLY A 133 -12.21 -3.68 8.58
CA GLY A 133 -11.36 -4.62 7.85
C GLY A 133 -11.52 -4.50 6.34
N ALA A 134 -12.75 -4.35 5.86
CA ALA A 134 -13.06 -4.15 4.45
C ALA A 134 -12.41 -2.87 3.90
N LEU A 135 -12.53 -1.73 4.60
CA LEU A 135 -11.88 -0.48 4.21
C LEU A 135 -10.37 -0.59 4.21
N ALA A 136 -9.78 -1.27 5.19
CA ALA A 136 -8.34 -1.48 5.25
C ALA A 136 -7.87 -2.30 4.04
N ALA A 137 -8.53 -3.40 3.72
CA ALA A 137 -8.20 -4.27 2.60
C ALA A 137 -8.38 -3.56 1.25
N PHE A 138 -9.54 -2.94 0.99
CA PHE A 138 -9.77 -2.17 -0.23
C PHE A 138 -8.85 -0.94 -0.34
N GLY A 139 -8.46 -0.34 0.79
CA GLY A 139 -7.45 0.72 0.83
C GLY A 139 -6.10 0.24 0.26
N LYS A 140 -5.66 -0.98 0.61
CA LYS A 140 -4.45 -1.57 0.03
C LYS A 140 -4.59 -1.77 -1.48
N VAL A 141 -5.76 -2.24 -1.95
CA VAL A 141 -6.06 -2.35 -3.39
C VAL A 141 -5.92 -0.98 -4.06
N MET A 142 -6.50 0.08 -3.49
CA MET A 142 -6.41 1.44 -4.06
C MET A 142 -4.98 1.98 -4.12
N VAL A 143 -4.08 1.56 -3.24
CA VAL A 143 -2.65 1.93 -3.31
C VAL A 143 -1.93 1.15 -4.41
N ILE A 144 -2.29 -0.13 -4.60
CA ILE A 144 -1.65 -1.01 -5.59
C ILE A 144 -2.20 -0.77 -7.00
N ASP A 145 -3.50 -0.84 -7.18
CA ASP A 145 -4.19 -0.62 -8.45
C ASP A 145 -5.52 0.11 -8.19
N PRO A 146 -5.53 1.46 -8.33
CA PRO A 146 -6.72 2.27 -8.18
C PRO A 146 -7.86 1.92 -9.17
N THR A 147 -7.56 1.17 -10.23
CA THR A 147 -8.49 0.80 -11.29
C THR A 147 -9.01 -0.64 -11.16
N TYR A 148 -8.59 -1.36 -10.13
CA TYR A 148 -8.94 -2.77 -9.94
C TYR A 148 -10.45 -2.94 -9.68
N LYS A 149 -11.14 -3.55 -10.65
CA LYS A 149 -12.57 -3.90 -10.59
C LYS A 149 -13.44 -2.71 -10.13
N ASN A 150 -14.42 -2.97 -9.27
CA ASN A 150 -15.34 -1.99 -8.68
C ASN A 150 -14.91 -1.52 -7.28
N THR A 151 -13.63 -1.65 -6.90
CA THR A 151 -13.12 -1.38 -5.54
C THR A 151 -13.56 -0.02 -5.00
N ARG A 152 -13.50 1.03 -5.83
CA ARG A 152 -13.94 2.38 -5.44
C ARG A 152 -15.42 2.43 -5.06
N LEU A 153 -16.29 1.72 -5.77
CA LEU A 153 -17.73 1.67 -5.44
C LEU A 153 -17.97 0.90 -4.14
N LEU A 154 -17.24 -0.21 -3.95
CA LEU A 154 -17.33 -1.00 -2.71
C LEU A 154 -16.88 -0.19 -1.49
N ILE A 155 -15.84 0.63 -1.61
CA ILE A 155 -15.42 1.54 -0.53
C ILE A 155 -16.55 2.49 -0.13
N GLU A 156 -17.25 3.08 -1.11
CA GLU A 156 -18.34 4.00 -0.82
C GLU A 156 -19.55 3.29 -0.19
N GLU A 157 -19.80 2.03 -0.55
CA GLU A 157 -20.81 1.19 0.11
C GLU A 157 -20.42 0.86 1.56
N VAL A 158 -19.18 0.42 1.78
CA VAL A 158 -18.68 0.08 3.12
C VAL A 158 -18.73 1.29 4.05
N LYS A 159 -18.34 2.48 3.58
CA LYS A 159 -18.41 3.72 4.39
C LYS A 159 -19.84 4.05 4.84
N LYS A 160 -20.87 3.68 4.07
CA LYS A 160 -22.26 3.89 4.48
C LYS A 160 -22.65 3.01 5.65
N ASN A 161 -22.05 1.83 5.78
CA ASN A 161 -22.35 0.86 6.84
C ASN A 161 -21.38 0.96 8.03
N ASP A 162 -20.20 1.57 7.86
CA ASP A 162 -19.19 1.78 8.90
C ASP A 162 -19.60 2.89 9.90
N ASN A 163 -20.71 2.69 10.60
CA ASN A 163 -21.23 3.65 11.59
C ASN A 163 -21.97 2.96 12.74
N PRO A 164 -22.08 3.59 13.92
CA PRO A 164 -22.75 2.99 15.07
C PRO A 164 -24.23 2.68 14.83
N GLN A 165 -24.95 3.47 14.03
CA GLN A 165 -26.38 3.27 13.78
C GLN A 165 -26.65 1.95 13.04
N TYR A 166 -25.80 1.59 12.08
CA TYR A 166 -25.85 0.30 11.39
C TYR A 166 -25.76 -0.85 12.39
N PHE A 167 -24.73 -0.83 13.25
CA PHE A 167 -24.51 -1.88 14.24
C PHE A 167 -25.61 -1.95 15.30
N LEU A 168 -26.18 -0.81 15.70
CA LEU A 168 -27.34 -0.78 16.60
C LEU A 168 -28.58 -1.41 15.96
N GLY A 169 -28.81 -1.16 14.67
CA GLY A 169 -29.89 -1.80 13.91
C GLY A 169 -29.73 -3.32 13.88
N ARG A 170 -28.52 -3.80 13.54
CA ARG A 170 -28.19 -5.24 13.55
C ARG A 170 -28.36 -5.85 14.95
N ALA A 171 -27.88 -5.17 15.98
CA ALA A 171 -28.02 -5.63 17.36
C ALA A 171 -29.50 -5.81 17.76
N ALA A 172 -30.35 -4.83 17.41
CA ALA A 172 -31.79 -4.90 17.66
C ALA A 172 -32.48 -6.03 16.88
N GLU A 173 -32.08 -6.25 15.63
CA GLU A 173 -32.56 -7.36 14.80
C GLU A 173 -32.21 -8.71 15.44
N MET A 174 -30.94 -8.92 15.80
CA MET A 174 -30.50 -10.15 16.46
C MET A 174 -31.20 -10.38 17.81
N ALA A 175 -31.38 -9.30 18.59
CA ALA A 175 -32.12 -9.35 19.84
C ALA A 175 -33.58 -9.76 19.62
N SER A 176 -34.24 -9.26 18.57
CA SER A 176 -35.62 -9.62 18.24
C SER A 176 -35.75 -11.09 17.81
N ALA A 177 -34.70 -11.63 17.19
CA ALA A 177 -34.58 -13.04 16.83
C ALA A 177 -34.16 -13.96 18.00
N ASN A 178 -33.95 -13.41 19.21
CA ASN A 178 -33.37 -14.12 20.38
C ASN A 178 -31.95 -14.66 20.17
N GLU A 179 -31.21 -14.17 19.17
CA GLU A 179 -29.80 -14.48 18.94
C GLU A 179 -28.92 -13.58 19.81
N TRP A 180 -29.01 -13.79 21.14
CA TRP A 180 -28.44 -12.88 22.14
C TRP A 180 -26.93 -12.70 22.03
N ASP A 181 -26.16 -13.75 21.70
CA ASP A 181 -24.70 -13.64 21.55
C ASP A 181 -24.32 -12.73 20.39
N ARG A 182 -25.01 -12.86 19.24
CA ARG A 182 -24.77 -11.98 18.09
C ARG A 182 -25.22 -10.55 18.39
N ALA A 183 -26.34 -10.37 19.10
CA ALA A 183 -26.76 -9.06 19.57
C ALA A 183 -25.70 -8.40 20.45
N VAL A 184 -25.09 -9.15 21.37
CA VAL A 184 -23.97 -8.69 22.21
C VAL A 184 -22.80 -8.23 21.34
N THR A 185 -22.36 -9.02 20.37
CA THR A 185 -21.26 -8.65 19.46
C THR A 185 -21.55 -7.32 18.74
N PHE A 186 -22.75 -7.14 18.19
CA PHE A 186 -23.11 -5.89 17.50
C PHE A 186 -23.22 -4.70 18.44
N TYR A 187 -23.75 -4.87 19.65
CA TYR A 187 -23.76 -3.81 20.67
C TYR A 187 -22.35 -3.41 21.11
N GLU A 188 -21.42 -4.37 21.25
CA GLU A 188 -20.01 -4.10 21.57
C GLU A 188 -19.34 -3.32 20.44
N THR A 189 -19.57 -3.73 19.19
CA THR A 189 -19.07 -2.99 18.03
C THR A 189 -19.63 -1.58 18.00
N ALA A 190 -20.93 -1.37 18.15
CA ALA A 190 -21.54 -0.03 18.22
C ALA A 190 -20.95 0.82 19.35
N LEU A 191 -20.76 0.22 20.55
CA LEU A 191 -20.16 0.88 21.70
C LEU A 191 -18.70 1.27 21.44
N SER A 192 -17.97 0.54 20.59
CA SER A 192 -16.60 0.92 20.20
C SER A 192 -16.53 2.26 19.44
N TYR A 193 -17.60 2.66 18.73
CA TYR A 193 -17.70 3.98 18.09
C TYR A 193 -18.14 5.07 19.08
N LEU A 194 -18.96 4.70 20.07
CA LEU A 194 -19.54 5.62 21.05
C LEU A 194 -19.35 5.10 22.49
N PRO A 195 -18.11 5.06 23.01
CA PRO A 195 -17.79 4.37 24.28
C PRO A 195 -18.46 4.99 25.52
N GLY A 196 -18.95 6.23 25.41
CA GLY A 196 -19.68 6.94 26.45
C GLY A 196 -21.20 6.71 26.45
N ASP A 197 -21.77 6.08 25.44
CA ASP A 197 -23.21 6.01 25.27
C ASP A 197 -23.87 5.08 26.31
N LEU A 198 -24.62 5.67 27.23
CA LEU A 198 -25.29 4.95 28.32
C LEU A 198 -26.43 4.06 27.83
N ASN A 199 -27.07 4.41 26.72
CA ASN A 199 -28.15 3.63 26.14
C ASN A 199 -27.58 2.33 25.56
N ILE A 200 -26.49 2.42 24.78
CA ILE A 200 -25.82 1.23 24.23
C ILE A 200 -25.30 0.33 25.36
N LYS A 201 -24.70 0.90 26.42
CA LYS A 201 -24.26 0.12 27.60
C LYS A 201 -25.42 -0.60 28.29
N THR A 202 -26.58 0.05 28.40
CA THR A 202 -27.77 -0.53 29.02
C THR A 202 -28.30 -1.69 28.20
N GLU A 203 -28.46 -1.51 26.88
CA GLU A 203 -28.93 -2.58 25.99
C GLU A 203 -27.93 -3.74 25.87
N LEU A 204 -26.63 -3.45 25.82
CA LEU A 204 -25.57 -4.47 25.89
C LEU A 204 -25.67 -5.30 27.17
N THR A 205 -25.90 -4.66 28.32
CA THR A 205 -26.04 -5.35 29.61
C THR A 205 -27.27 -6.27 29.61
N LYS A 206 -28.41 -5.79 29.08
CA LYS A 206 -29.62 -6.62 28.93
C LYS A 206 -29.37 -7.82 28.02
N ALA A 207 -28.71 -7.62 26.88
CA ALA A 207 -28.38 -8.68 25.94
C ALA A 207 -27.47 -9.74 26.59
N LYS A 208 -26.42 -9.31 27.32
CA LYS A 208 -25.52 -10.21 28.07
C LYS A 208 -26.25 -11.03 29.12
N LEU A 209 -27.18 -10.42 29.88
CA LEU A 209 -27.99 -11.14 30.88
C LEU A 209 -28.87 -12.21 30.23
N ARG A 210 -29.48 -11.91 29.07
CA ARG A 210 -30.32 -12.87 28.34
C ARG A 210 -29.51 -14.01 27.75
N ALA A 211 -28.36 -13.73 27.14
CA ALA A 211 -27.41 -14.75 26.69
C ALA A 211 -26.99 -15.66 27.84
N GLY A 212 -26.59 -15.08 28.98
CA GLY A 212 -26.19 -15.84 30.17
C GLY A 212 -27.30 -16.74 30.73
N ARG A 213 -28.55 -16.26 30.76
CA ARG A 213 -29.70 -17.07 31.17
C ARG A 213 -29.94 -18.26 30.23
N TYR A 214 -29.83 -18.06 28.92
CA TYR A 214 -29.97 -19.15 27.95
C TYR A 214 -28.99 -20.29 28.21
N TYR A 215 -27.71 -19.97 28.40
CA TYR A 215 -26.68 -20.98 28.72
C TYR A 215 -26.91 -21.66 30.07
N PHE A 216 -27.35 -20.91 31.08
CA PHE A 216 -27.69 -21.48 32.38
C PHE A 216 -28.85 -22.49 32.29
N ASP A 217 -29.89 -22.16 31.52
CA ASP A 217 -31.04 -23.04 31.34
C ASP A 217 -30.66 -24.31 30.56
N GLN A 218 -29.86 -24.20 29.50
CA GLN A 218 -29.31 -25.33 28.74
C GLN A 218 -28.47 -26.26 29.64
N ALA A 219 -27.56 -25.70 30.43
CA ALA A 219 -26.73 -26.47 31.35
C ALA A 219 -27.57 -27.25 32.38
N ASN A 220 -28.61 -26.63 32.92
CA ASN A 220 -29.53 -27.29 33.86
C ASN A 220 -30.33 -28.42 33.21
N GLN A 221 -30.72 -28.30 31.94
CA GLN A 221 -31.41 -29.38 31.22
C GLN A 221 -30.49 -30.58 31.00
N HIS A 222 -29.25 -30.35 30.55
CA HIS A 222 -28.27 -31.43 30.40
C HIS A 222 -27.95 -32.12 31.72
N ALA A 223 -27.81 -31.35 32.81
CA ALA A 223 -27.58 -31.91 34.14
C ALA A 223 -28.74 -32.78 34.65
N LYS A 224 -29.98 -32.53 34.22
CA LYS A 224 -31.15 -33.35 34.54
C LYS A 224 -31.24 -34.61 33.68
N GLN A 225 -30.77 -34.57 32.43
CA GLN A 225 -30.77 -35.71 31.51
C GLN A 225 -29.68 -36.75 31.84
N ASN A 226 -28.62 -36.34 32.54
CA ASN A 226 -27.50 -37.19 32.94
C ASN A 226 -27.59 -37.69 34.40
N ARG A 227 -28.77 -37.56 35.03
CA ARG A 227 -29.08 -38.12 36.36
C ARG A 227 -30.03 -39.29 36.21
#